data_AF-T1HDM5-F1
#
_entry.id   AF-T1HDM5-F1
#
_cell.length_a   1.000
_cell.length_b   1.000
_cell.length_c   1.000
_cell.angle_alpha   90.00
_cell.angle_beta   90.00
_cell.angle_gamma   90.00
#
_symmetry.space_group_name_H-M   'P 1'
#
loop_
_entity.id
_entity.type
_entity.pdbx_description
1 polymer ?
#
loop_
_entity_poly.entity_id
_entity_poly.type
_entity_poly.pdbx_seq_one_letter_code
_entity_poly.pdbx_strand_id
1 'polypeptide(L)'
;MIGFVKKLTGLYSWYVLVILTLGYLTAELGHFLIGVTSKDTAMDVPYGDIACQLNKTDPHFNLTLSTLCSSALNQTSCEELTMDDGERFCEWNRNGLGIEYQILAGPSFIAVYTVAGVFLGIAADKYKRVPMLATCVIICGVSITLIGATQKYWQLIVLRMIFAGGEAALNPMSTGVLSDMFPEDLRGLVMSIFNWGIYGGIGLSFPIGRYITQLNAWDLGWRMAYYGSGVFALIIGLLSITTLREPERTAIGEEQEENTGNPAEKSPTKESPWRVMLQPRFIMLCIAASIRHTG
;
A
#
# COMPACT_ATOMS: atom_id res chain seq x y z
N MET A 1 -34.32 1.48 26.39
CA MET A 1 -33.99 1.89 25.00
C MET A 1 -32.55 2.41 24.87
N ILE A 2 -32.02 3.17 25.84
CA ILE A 2 -30.66 3.76 25.82
C ILE A 2 -29.51 2.72 25.79
N GLY A 3 -29.61 1.60 26.52
CA GLY A 3 -28.56 0.58 26.53
C GLY A 3 -28.38 -0.19 25.22
N PHE A 4 -29.47 -0.39 24.45
CA PHE A 4 -29.43 -1.06 23.16
C PHE A 4 -28.80 -0.18 22.08
N VAL A 5 -29.13 1.11 22.07
CA VAL A 5 -28.53 2.11 21.15
C VAL A 5 -27.02 2.25 21.42
N LYS A 6 -26.60 2.30 22.69
CA LYS A 6 -25.18 2.39 23.07
C LYS A 6 -24.37 1.14 22.63
N LYS A 7 -25.01 -0.04 22.69
CA LYS A 7 -24.43 -1.31 22.22
C LYS A 7 -24.34 -1.36 20.69
N LEU A 8 -25.33 -0.80 19.98
CA LEU A 8 -25.31 -0.66 18.52
C LEU A 8 -24.25 0.34 18.04
N THR A 9 -24.09 1.49 18.69
CA THR A 9 -23.04 2.47 18.35
C THR A 9 -21.65 1.90 18.61
N GLY A 10 -21.46 1.13 19.68
CA GLY A 10 -20.22 0.41 19.92
C GLY A 10 -19.91 -0.58 18.80
N LEU A 11 -20.90 -1.40 18.40
CA LEU A 11 -20.74 -2.35 17.30
C LEU A 11 -20.40 -1.67 15.97
N TYR A 12 -20.99 -0.50 15.71
CA TYR A 12 -20.73 0.29 14.52
C TYR A 12 -19.29 0.83 14.49
N SER A 13 -18.73 1.35 15.58
CA SER A 13 -17.33 1.79 15.61
C SER A 13 -16.36 0.66 15.31
N TRP A 14 -16.60 -0.54 15.83
CA TRP A 14 -15.82 -1.73 15.51
C TRP A 14 -15.97 -2.17 14.05
N TYR A 15 -17.17 -2.05 13.49
CA TYR A 15 -17.40 -2.28 12.06
C TYR A 15 -16.59 -1.31 11.19
N VAL A 16 -16.59 -0.01 11.54
CA VAL A 16 -15.77 1.00 10.84
C VAL A 16 -14.29 0.64 10.90
N LEU A 17 -13.79 0.25 12.08
CA LEU A 17 -12.40 -0.21 12.23
C LEU A 17 -12.08 -1.37 11.29
N VAL A 18 -12.93 -2.39 11.20
CA VAL A 18 -12.71 -3.53 10.31
C VAL A 18 -12.69 -3.11 8.85
N ILE A 19 -13.64 -2.29 8.40
CA ILE A 19 -13.70 -1.81 7.01
C ILE A 19 -12.45 -0.99 6.66
N LEU A 20 -12.03 -0.07 7.53
CA LEU A 20 -10.84 0.75 7.29
C LEU A 20 -9.55 -0.09 7.33
N THR A 21 -9.48 -1.07 8.22
CA THR A 21 -8.33 -2.01 8.28
C THR A 21 -8.26 -2.86 7.03
N LEU A 22 -9.38 -3.38 6.52
CA LEU A 22 -9.44 -4.14 5.27
C LEU A 22 -9.11 -3.26 4.06
N GLY A 23 -9.59 -2.02 4.03
CA GLY A 23 -9.28 -1.06 2.97
C GLY A 23 -7.79 -0.75 2.92
N TYR A 24 -7.17 -0.60 4.08
CA TYR A 24 -5.74 -0.34 4.16
C TYR A 24 -4.90 -1.59 3.86
N LEU A 25 -5.33 -2.75 4.36
CA LEU A 25 -4.72 -4.05 4.03
C LEU A 25 -4.71 -4.33 2.53
N THR A 26 -5.81 -4.02 1.83
CA THR A 26 -5.91 -4.23 0.37
C THR A 26 -5.07 -3.25 -0.43
N ALA A 27 -4.97 -2.00 0.02
CA ALA A 27 -4.04 -1.04 -0.56
C ALA A 27 -2.60 -1.54 -0.42
N GLU A 28 -2.16 -1.89 0.78
CA GLU A 28 -0.80 -2.39 1.02
C GLU A 28 -0.54 -3.71 0.28
N LEU A 29 -1.53 -4.60 0.18
CA LEU A 29 -1.44 -5.79 -0.66
C LEU A 29 -1.13 -5.41 -2.13
N GLY A 30 -1.89 -4.48 -2.72
CA GLY A 30 -1.66 -3.96 -4.07
C GLY A 30 -0.34 -3.21 -4.22
N HIS A 31 0.13 -2.56 -3.16
CA HIS A 31 1.45 -1.93 -3.11
C HIS A 31 2.54 -2.99 -3.29
N PHE A 32 2.55 -4.04 -2.48
CA PHE A 32 3.64 -5.03 -2.47
C PHE A 32 3.52 -6.10 -3.56
N LEU A 33 2.35 -6.23 -4.20
CA LEU A 33 2.14 -7.16 -5.32
C LEU A 33 3.16 -6.97 -6.45
N ILE A 34 3.54 -5.73 -6.77
CA ILE A 34 4.49 -5.44 -7.87
C ILE A 34 5.87 -6.05 -7.64
N GLY A 35 6.29 -6.17 -6.38
CA GLY A 35 7.58 -6.77 -6.05
C GLY A 35 7.56 -8.28 -6.19
N VAL A 36 6.51 -8.92 -5.69
CA VAL A 36 6.38 -10.39 -5.72
C VAL A 36 6.02 -10.93 -7.09
N THR A 37 5.34 -10.15 -7.95
CA THR A 37 5.04 -10.54 -9.34
C THR A 37 6.02 -9.98 -10.36
N SER A 38 7.03 -9.22 -9.94
CA SER A 38 7.96 -8.48 -10.82
C SER A 38 8.56 -9.32 -11.96
N LYS A 39 9.01 -10.55 -11.66
CA LYS A 39 9.57 -11.47 -12.66
C LYS A 39 8.52 -11.86 -13.71
N ASP A 40 7.34 -12.30 -13.28
CA ASP A 40 6.27 -12.76 -14.18
C ASP A 40 5.70 -11.59 -15.00
N THR A 41 5.53 -10.43 -14.37
CA THR A 41 5.08 -9.21 -15.05
C THR A 41 6.10 -8.74 -16.08
N ALA A 42 7.41 -8.83 -15.80
CA ALA A 42 8.47 -8.46 -16.74
C ALA A 42 8.56 -9.39 -17.96
N MET A 43 8.23 -10.68 -17.80
CA MET A 43 8.19 -11.63 -18.92
C MET A 43 7.04 -11.34 -19.88
N ASP A 44 5.85 -11.02 -19.36
CA ASP A 44 4.65 -10.73 -20.16
C ASP A 44 4.66 -9.29 -20.72
N VAL A 45 4.99 -8.31 -19.88
CA VAL A 45 5.18 -6.92 -20.27
C VAL A 45 6.67 -6.64 -20.26
N PRO A 46 7.35 -6.58 -21.43
CA PRO A 46 8.80 -6.54 -21.47
C PRO A 46 9.34 -5.24 -20.84
N TYR A 47 9.95 -5.39 -19.66
CA TYR A 47 10.77 -4.38 -18.98
C TYR A 47 11.87 -5.07 -18.15
N GLY A 48 12.83 -4.30 -17.65
CA GLY A 48 13.90 -4.76 -16.79
C GLY A 48 15.03 -5.49 -17.53
N ASP A 49 15.98 -5.98 -16.74
CA ASP A 49 17.18 -6.63 -17.24
C ASP A 49 16.94 -8.10 -17.57
N ILE A 50 17.76 -8.64 -18.46
CA ILE A 50 17.79 -10.07 -18.81
C ILE A 50 19.01 -10.69 -18.13
N ALA A 51 18.82 -11.85 -17.50
CA ALA A 51 19.89 -12.57 -16.85
C ALA A 51 19.66 -14.09 -16.94
N CYS A 52 20.75 -14.86 -16.80
CA CYS A 52 20.66 -16.31 -16.64
C CYS A 52 20.20 -16.66 -15.23
N GLN A 53 19.13 -17.45 -15.09
CA GLN A 53 18.51 -17.77 -13.81
C GLN A 53 18.16 -19.25 -13.70
N LEU A 54 18.07 -19.77 -12.47
CA LEU A 54 17.59 -21.14 -12.25
C LEU A 54 16.12 -21.28 -12.67
N ASN A 55 15.81 -22.36 -13.39
CA ASN A 55 14.45 -22.73 -13.71
C ASN A 55 13.72 -23.19 -12.44
N LYS A 56 12.54 -22.61 -12.15
CA LYS A 56 11.79 -22.83 -10.90
C LYS A 56 11.11 -24.21 -10.82
N THR A 57 11.02 -24.94 -11.92
CA THR A 57 10.34 -26.25 -11.98
C THR A 57 11.16 -27.42 -11.45
N ASP A 58 12.47 -27.23 -11.21
CA ASP A 58 13.31 -28.34 -10.74
C ASP A 58 13.11 -28.61 -9.24
N PRO A 59 12.80 -29.87 -8.84
CA PRO A 59 12.70 -30.27 -7.44
C PRO A 59 14.06 -30.26 -6.72
N HIS A 60 15.17 -30.11 -7.47
CA HIS A 60 16.54 -30.06 -6.97
C HIS A 60 17.03 -28.62 -6.79
N PHE A 61 16.39 -27.85 -5.90
CA PHE A 61 16.95 -26.55 -5.51
C PHE A 61 18.29 -26.77 -4.78
N ASN A 62 19.39 -26.51 -5.47
CA ASN A 62 20.74 -26.55 -4.90
C ASN A 62 21.39 -25.18 -5.03
N LEU A 63 21.93 -24.65 -3.93
CA LEU A 63 22.51 -23.31 -3.89
C LEU A 63 23.67 -23.15 -4.88
N THR A 64 24.43 -24.23 -5.10
CA THR A 64 25.54 -24.30 -6.07
C THR A 64 25.06 -24.12 -7.52
N LEU A 65 23.89 -24.65 -7.83
CA LEU A 65 23.31 -24.61 -9.17
C LEU A 65 22.86 -23.18 -9.52
N SER A 66 22.27 -22.48 -8.54
CA SER A 66 21.92 -21.06 -8.69
C SER A 66 23.16 -20.18 -8.92
N THR A 67 24.28 -20.45 -8.22
CA THR A 67 25.52 -19.69 -8.41
C THR A 67 26.12 -19.92 -9.80
N LEU A 68 25.98 -21.13 -10.34
CA LEU A 68 26.45 -21.47 -11.67
C LEU A 68 25.67 -20.71 -12.75
N CYS A 69 24.34 -20.68 -12.69
CA CYS A 69 23.53 -19.88 -13.62
C CYS A 69 23.92 -18.39 -13.57
N SER A 70 24.12 -17.84 -12.36
CA SER A 70 24.46 -16.41 -12.21
C SER A 70 25.84 -16.01 -12.79
N SER A 71 26.71 -16.99 -13.07
CA SER A 71 28.03 -16.73 -13.65
C SER A 71 27.98 -16.49 -15.17
N ALA A 72 26.90 -16.92 -15.84
CA ALA A 72 26.73 -16.74 -17.28
C ALA A 72 26.26 -15.30 -17.61
N LEU A 73 27.11 -14.56 -18.33
CA LEU A 73 26.85 -13.18 -18.76
C LEU A 73 26.19 -13.07 -20.13
N ASN A 74 26.19 -14.15 -20.92
CA ASN A 74 25.68 -14.18 -22.28
C ASN A 74 24.69 -15.35 -22.44
N GLN A 75 23.76 -15.20 -23.40
CA GLN A 75 22.75 -16.21 -23.71
C GLN A 75 23.36 -17.57 -24.04
N THR A 76 24.41 -17.60 -24.88
CA THR A 76 25.09 -18.84 -25.27
C THR A 76 25.67 -19.58 -24.07
N SER A 77 26.37 -18.85 -23.19
CA SER A 77 26.95 -19.42 -21.97
C SER A 77 25.89 -19.91 -20.97
N CYS A 78 24.68 -19.35 -21.00
CA CYS A 78 23.57 -19.82 -20.19
C CYS A 78 22.96 -21.11 -20.76
N GLU A 79 22.83 -21.20 -22.08
CA GLU A 79 22.25 -22.35 -22.77
C GLU A 79 23.19 -23.57 -22.81
N GLU A 80 24.50 -23.36 -22.65
CA GLU A 80 25.52 -24.41 -22.51
C GLU A 80 25.47 -25.12 -21.14
N LEU A 81 24.81 -24.52 -20.14
CA LEU A 81 24.67 -25.10 -18.81
C LEU A 81 23.55 -26.16 -18.80
N THR A 82 23.92 -27.41 -19.07
CA THR A 82 23.03 -28.58 -19.04
C THR A 82 23.49 -29.60 -17.99
N MET A 83 22.54 -30.33 -17.39
CA MET A 83 22.86 -31.49 -16.55
C MET A 83 23.41 -32.65 -17.40
N ASP A 84 24.01 -33.66 -16.74
CA ASP A 84 24.50 -34.88 -17.40
C ASP A 84 23.40 -35.63 -18.18
N ASP A 85 22.14 -35.48 -17.76
CA ASP A 85 20.94 -36.05 -18.41
C ASP A 85 20.45 -35.21 -19.63
N GLY A 86 21.11 -34.09 -19.93
CA GLY A 86 20.77 -33.19 -21.04
C GLY A 86 19.67 -32.16 -20.74
N GLU A 87 19.09 -32.17 -19.53
CA GLU A 87 18.08 -31.19 -19.13
C GLU A 87 18.69 -29.82 -18.80
N ARG A 88 18.00 -28.74 -19.20
CA ARG A 88 18.39 -27.36 -18.94
C ARG A 88 17.85 -26.90 -17.59
N PHE A 89 18.74 -26.63 -16.65
CA PHE A 89 18.39 -26.12 -15.32
C PHE A 89 18.50 -24.59 -15.22
N CYS A 90 19.14 -23.93 -16.21
CA CYS A 90 19.16 -22.47 -16.33
C CYS A 90 18.26 -21.99 -17.47
N GLU A 91 17.71 -20.80 -17.30
CA GLU A 91 16.85 -20.11 -18.26
C GLU A 91 17.36 -18.68 -18.46
N TRP A 92 17.53 -18.27 -19.73
CA TRP A 92 17.90 -16.90 -20.10
C TRP A 92 16.65 -16.07 -20.29
N ASN A 93 16.26 -15.31 -19.26
CA ASN A 93 15.01 -14.56 -19.28
C ASN A 93 15.04 -13.30 -18.42
N ARG A 94 13.97 -12.49 -18.51
CA ARG A 94 13.83 -11.26 -17.72
C ARG A 94 13.76 -11.60 -16.23
N ASN A 95 14.54 -10.87 -15.44
CA ASN A 95 14.67 -11.12 -13.99
C ASN A 95 13.68 -10.33 -13.13
N GLY A 96 12.94 -9.37 -13.72
CA GLY A 96 12.04 -8.47 -13.00
C GLY A 96 12.76 -7.36 -12.22
N LEU A 97 14.06 -7.16 -12.44
CA LEU A 97 14.91 -6.18 -11.78
C LEU A 97 15.49 -5.19 -12.81
N GLY A 98 16.34 -4.28 -12.35
CA GLY A 98 16.99 -3.26 -13.17
C GLY A 98 16.42 -1.85 -12.96
N ILE A 99 16.91 -0.89 -13.74
CA ILE A 99 16.53 0.53 -13.60
C ILE A 99 15.03 0.75 -13.86
N GLU A 100 14.46 0.05 -14.86
CA GLU A 100 13.04 0.17 -15.18
C GLU A 100 12.13 -0.30 -14.02
N TYR A 101 12.51 -1.39 -13.35
CA TYR A 101 11.80 -1.84 -12.14
C TYR A 101 11.98 -0.85 -10.98
N GLN A 102 13.21 -0.36 -10.76
CA GLN A 102 13.47 0.62 -9.70
C GLN A 102 12.66 1.89 -9.89
N ILE A 103 12.58 2.41 -11.12
CA ILE A 103 11.75 3.58 -11.47
C ILE A 103 10.29 3.30 -11.14
N LEU A 104 9.76 2.16 -11.57
CA LEU A 104 8.37 1.75 -11.40
C LEU A 104 7.98 1.58 -9.92
N ALA A 105 8.83 0.91 -9.13
CA ALA A 105 8.54 0.57 -7.74
C ALA A 105 8.86 1.71 -6.75
N GLY A 106 9.86 2.55 -7.05
CA GLY A 106 10.39 3.55 -6.11
C GLY A 106 10.09 4.99 -6.51
N PRO A 107 10.96 5.68 -7.29
CA PRO A 107 10.89 7.12 -7.50
C PRO A 107 9.57 7.63 -8.08
N SER A 108 8.98 6.94 -9.06
CA SER A 108 7.72 7.41 -9.66
C SER A 108 6.55 7.31 -8.67
N PHE A 109 6.54 6.25 -7.86
CA PHE A 109 5.54 6.06 -6.82
C PHE A 109 5.68 7.13 -5.72
N ILE A 110 6.88 7.28 -5.16
CA ILE A 110 7.14 8.20 -4.04
C ILE A 110 6.86 9.65 -4.43
N ALA A 111 7.28 10.08 -5.63
CA ALA A 111 7.05 11.45 -6.09
C ALA A 111 5.56 11.82 -6.08
N VAL A 112 4.70 10.93 -6.60
CA VAL A 112 3.25 11.17 -6.63
C VAL A 112 2.63 10.98 -5.26
N TYR A 113 3.04 9.97 -4.50
CA TYR A 113 2.58 9.74 -3.13
C TYR A 113 2.79 10.96 -2.24
N THR A 114 3.99 11.56 -2.26
CA THR A 114 4.31 12.74 -1.45
C THR A 114 3.50 13.96 -1.87
N VAL A 115 3.44 14.25 -3.19
CA VAL A 115 2.70 15.41 -3.70
C VAL A 115 1.21 15.27 -3.41
N ALA A 116 0.62 14.12 -3.73
CA ALA A 116 -0.78 13.83 -3.49
C ALA A 116 -1.12 13.85 -1.99
N GLY A 117 -0.25 13.30 -1.13
CA GLY A 117 -0.44 13.30 0.31
C GLY A 117 -0.56 14.71 0.91
N VAL A 118 0.24 15.66 0.42
CA VAL A 118 0.12 17.07 0.84
C VAL A 118 -1.22 17.67 0.42
N PHE A 119 -1.59 17.54 -0.85
CA PHE A 119 -2.85 18.11 -1.35
C PHE A 119 -4.08 17.46 -0.71
N LEU A 120 -4.09 16.14 -0.58
CA LEU A 120 -5.18 15.39 0.04
C LEU A 120 -5.25 15.62 1.54
N GLY A 121 -4.12 15.82 2.23
CA GLY A 121 -4.10 16.21 3.63
C GLY A 121 -4.77 17.57 3.85
N ILE A 122 -4.40 18.59 3.06
CA ILE A 122 -5.04 19.92 3.11
C ILE A 122 -6.54 19.82 2.79
N ALA A 123 -6.91 18.95 1.85
CA ALA A 123 -8.31 18.70 1.50
C ALA A 123 -9.06 17.99 2.64
N ALA A 124 -8.44 17.03 3.34
CA ALA A 124 -9.05 16.30 4.45
C ALA A 124 -9.42 17.22 5.63
N ASP A 125 -8.72 18.34 5.80
CA ASP A 125 -9.07 19.35 6.80
C ASP A 125 -10.31 20.17 6.40
N LYS A 126 -10.55 20.37 5.10
CA LYS A 126 -11.66 21.20 4.59
C LYS A 126 -12.92 20.41 4.24
N TYR A 127 -12.76 19.16 3.84
CA TYR A 127 -13.85 18.30 3.36
C TYR A 127 -14.14 17.15 4.34
N LYS A 128 -15.21 16.42 4.08
CA LYS A 128 -15.60 15.24 4.87
C LYS A 128 -14.60 14.11 4.63
N ARG A 129 -14.07 13.52 5.70
CA ARG A 129 -12.98 12.52 5.65
C ARG A 129 -13.48 11.19 5.08
N VAL A 130 -14.68 10.75 5.43
CA VAL A 130 -15.23 9.46 5.01
C VAL A 130 -15.40 9.34 3.49
N PRO A 131 -16.08 10.25 2.77
CA PRO A 131 -16.22 10.13 1.32
C PRO A 131 -14.88 10.30 0.58
N MET A 132 -13.96 11.11 1.11
CA MET A 132 -12.61 11.21 0.56
C MET A 132 -11.86 9.88 0.67
N LEU A 133 -11.90 9.27 1.86
CA LEU A 133 -11.28 7.98 2.13
C LEU A 133 -11.87 6.88 1.23
N ALA A 134 -13.20 6.80 1.11
CA ALA A 134 -13.84 5.83 0.24
C ALA A 134 -13.44 6.02 -1.23
N THR A 135 -13.34 7.28 -1.69
CA THR A 135 -12.86 7.60 -3.05
C THR A 135 -11.41 7.15 -3.24
N CYS A 136 -10.55 7.34 -2.24
CA CYS A 136 -9.16 6.88 -2.25
C CYS A 136 -9.08 5.34 -2.41
N VAL A 137 -9.83 4.59 -1.61
CA VAL A 137 -9.89 3.11 -1.70
C VAL A 137 -10.39 2.67 -3.08
N ILE A 138 -11.40 3.34 -3.64
CA ILE A 138 -11.90 3.03 -4.98
C ILE A 138 -10.84 3.30 -6.05
N ILE A 139 -10.14 4.44 -5.99
CA ILE A 139 -9.03 4.76 -6.91
C ILE A 139 -7.94 3.69 -6.82
N CYS A 140 -7.59 3.26 -5.60
CA CYS A 140 -6.65 2.17 -5.39
C CYS A 140 -7.14 0.87 -6.05
N GLY A 141 -8.38 0.45 -5.78
CA GLY A 141 -8.96 -0.77 -6.35
C GLY A 141 -9.02 -0.74 -7.88
N VAL A 142 -9.49 0.36 -8.47
CA VAL A 142 -9.51 0.55 -9.94
C VAL A 142 -8.11 0.46 -10.52
N SER A 143 -7.13 1.12 -9.89
CA SER A 143 -5.75 1.12 -10.37
C SER A 143 -5.15 -0.29 -10.31
N ILE A 144 -5.35 -1.02 -9.21
CA ILE A 144 -4.89 -2.41 -9.07
C ILE A 144 -5.54 -3.29 -10.14
N THR A 145 -6.85 -3.21 -10.35
CA THR A 145 -7.55 -3.99 -11.39
C THR A 145 -7.02 -3.67 -12.78
N LEU A 146 -6.81 -2.38 -13.10
CA LEU A 146 -6.27 -1.96 -14.40
C LEU A 146 -4.82 -2.39 -14.60
N ILE A 147 -4.00 -2.49 -13.54
CA ILE A 147 -2.63 -3.02 -13.62
C ILE A 147 -2.66 -4.45 -14.17
N GLY A 148 -3.62 -5.27 -13.73
CA GLY A 148 -3.85 -6.62 -14.26
C GLY A 148 -4.20 -6.67 -15.75
N ALA A 149 -4.64 -5.55 -16.35
CA ALA A 149 -4.97 -5.46 -17.78
C ALA A 149 -3.86 -4.84 -18.65
N THR A 150 -2.72 -4.46 -18.06
CA THR A 150 -1.65 -3.76 -18.78
C THR A 150 -0.93 -4.63 -19.79
N GLN A 151 -0.48 -4.00 -20.88
CA GLN A 151 0.24 -4.64 -22.00
C GLN A 151 1.55 -3.91 -22.34
N LYS A 152 1.78 -2.73 -21.75
CA LYS A 152 2.94 -1.87 -22.00
C LYS A 152 3.49 -1.32 -20.69
N TYR A 153 4.81 -1.21 -20.60
CA TYR A 153 5.51 -0.71 -19.41
C TYR A 153 5.03 0.68 -18.96
N TRP A 154 4.78 1.61 -19.89
CA TRP A 154 4.30 2.94 -19.52
C TRP A 154 2.93 2.91 -18.82
N GLN A 155 2.06 1.93 -19.16
CA GLN A 155 0.76 1.77 -18.50
C GLN A 155 0.92 1.36 -17.04
N LEU A 156 1.90 0.50 -16.75
CA LEU A 156 2.27 0.13 -15.38
C LEU A 156 2.69 1.36 -14.59
N ILE A 157 3.58 2.20 -15.14
CA ILE A 157 4.04 3.43 -14.47
C ILE A 157 2.87 4.38 -14.18
N VAL A 158 2.03 4.66 -15.18
CA VAL A 158 0.89 5.59 -15.02
C VAL A 158 -0.10 5.07 -13.99
N LEU A 159 -0.50 3.81 -14.07
CA LEU A 159 -1.44 3.24 -13.10
C LEU A 159 -0.82 3.16 -11.70
N ARG A 160 0.49 2.94 -11.60
CA ARG A 160 1.20 2.94 -10.32
C ARG A 160 1.23 4.33 -9.68
N MET A 161 1.40 5.38 -10.48
CA MET A 161 1.30 6.77 -10.02
C MET A 161 -0.12 7.11 -9.55
N ILE A 162 -1.15 6.69 -10.29
CA ILE A 162 -2.55 6.91 -9.89
C ILE A 162 -2.84 6.18 -8.57
N PHE A 163 -2.39 4.92 -8.45
CA PHE A 163 -2.49 4.14 -7.23
C PHE A 163 -1.81 4.84 -6.04
N ALA A 164 -0.59 5.33 -6.22
CA ALA A 164 0.16 6.09 -5.21
C ALA A 164 -0.62 7.32 -4.71
N GLY A 165 -1.27 8.04 -5.63
CA GLY A 165 -2.11 9.18 -5.31
C GLY A 165 -3.33 8.82 -4.47
N GLY A 166 -3.99 7.68 -4.76
CA GLY A 166 -5.09 7.17 -3.95
C GLY A 166 -4.63 6.69 -2.56
N GLU A 167 -3.46 6.09 -2.47
CA GLU A 167 -2.96 5.53 -1.21
C GLU A 167 -2.48 6.59 -0.22
N ALA A 168 -1.96 7.72 -0.72
CA ALA A 168 -1.23 8.74 0.03
C ALA A 168 -1.92 9.26 1.30
N ALA A 169 -3.25 9.30 1.32
CA ALA A 169 -3.99 9.88 2.44
C ALA A 169 -4.84 8.86 3.21
N LEU A 170 -4.78 7.57 2.87
CA LEU A 170 -5.52 6.51 3.57
C LEU A 170 -5.17 6.46 5.06
N ASN A 171 -3.88 6.44 5.38
CA ASN A 171 -3.41 6.34 6.76
C ASN A 171 -3.80 7.55 7.63
N PRO A 172 -3.44 8.81 7.28
CA PRO A 172 -3.78 9.97 8.10
C PRO A 172 -5.29 10.21 8.21
N MET A 173 -6.07 9.95 7.15
CA MET A 173 -7.53 10.08 7.22
C MET A 173 -8.18 8.99 8.08
N SER A 174 -7.74 7.73 7.94
CA SER A 174 -8.29 6.60 8.72
C SER A 174 -8.01 6.76 10.21
N THR A 175 -6.77 7.14 10.56
CA THR A 175 -6.39 7.37 11.96
C THR A 175 -7.17 8.53 12.57
N GLY A 176 -7.40 9.62 11.84
CA GLY A 176 -8.27 10.71 12.28
C GLY A 176 -9.73 10.28 12.49
N VAL A 177 -10.31 9.49 11.59
CA VAL A 177 -11.68 8.97 11.75
C VAL A 177 -11.77 8.02 12.97
N LEU A 178 -10.78 7.14 13.16
CA LEU A 178 -10.72 6.23 14.31
C LEU A 178 -10.56 6.97 15.63
N SER A 179 -9.73 8.02 15.69
CA SER A 179 -9.54 8.80 16.92
C SER A 179 -10.80 9.55 17.36
N ASP A 180 -11.63 9.95 16.40
CA ASP A 180 -12.89 10.65 16.64
C ASP A 180 -14.00 9.67 17.11
N MET A 181 -13.90 8.39 16.73
CA MET A 181 -14.91 7.36 17.03
C MET A 181 -14.68 6.56 18.31
N PHE A 182 -13.44 6.49 18.79
CA PHE A 182 -13.05 5.67 19.94
C PHE A 182 -12.51 6.51 21.10
N PRO A 183 -12.85 6.14 22.36
CA PRO A 183 -12.38 6.83 23.54
C PRO A 183 -10.88 6.58 23.76
N GLU A 184 -10.23 7.47 24.52
CA GLU A 184 -8.76 7.54 24.64
C GLU A 184 -8.11 6.27 25.16
N ASP A 185 -8.78 5.59 26.09
CA ASP A 185 -8.39 4.31 26.68
C ASP A 185 -8.29 3.17 25.66
N LEU A 186 -9.06 3.24 24.57
CA LEU A 186 -9.08 2.24 23.50
C LEU A 186 -8.26 2.64 22.27
N ARG A 187 -7.82 3.90 22.14
CA ARG A 187 -7.10 4.40 20.96
C ARG A 187 -5.85 3.57 20.63
N GLY A 188 -5.08 3.17 21.64
CA GLY A 188 -3.87 2.36 21.43
C GLY A 188 -4.17 0.99 20.79
N LEU A 189 -5.22 0.31 21.26
CA LEU A 189 -5.67 -0.97 20.70
C LEU A 189 -6.18 -0.80 19.27
N VAL A 190 -7.02 0.21 19.05
CA VAL A 190 -7.64 0.52 17.75
C VAL A 190 -6.58 0.83 16.70
N MET A 191 -5.59 1.67 17.04
CA MET A 191 -4.47 1.96 16.14
C MET A 191 -3.59 0.75 15.89
N SER A 192 -3.43 -0.16 16.87
CA SER A 192 -2.68 -1.40 16.68
C SER A 192 -3.37 -2.34 15.70
N ILE A 193 -4.71 -2.48 15.80
CA ILE A 193 -5.52 -3.28 14.87
C ILE A 193 -5.49 -2.67 13.47
N PHE A 194 -5.60 -1.34 13.36
CA PHE A 194 -5.50 -0.67 12.06
C PHE A 194 -4.12 -0.87 11.41
N ASN A 195 -3.04 -0.69 12.18
CA ASN A 195 -1.68 -0.91 11.68
C ASN A 195 -1.37 -2.37 11.33
N TRP A 196 -2.08 -3.33 11.92
CA TRP A 196 -2.01 -4.72 11.46
C TRP A 196 -2.37 -4.85 9.98
N GLY A 197 -3.20 -3.95 9.43
CA GLY A 197 -3.49 -3.89 8.00
C GLY A 197 -2.23 -3.79 7.13
N ILE A 198 -1.22 -3.01 7.55
CA ILE A 198 0.06 -2.86 6.83
C ILE A 198 0.76 -4.21 6.72
N TYR A 199 1.05 -4.81 7.87
CA TYR A 199 1.78 -6.07 7.94
C TYR A 199 0.97 -7.24 7.34
N GLY A 200 -0.35 -7.20 7.46
CA GLY A 200 -1.27 -8.15 6.83
C GLY A 200 -1.22 -8.06 5.31
N GLY A 201 -1.25 -6.86 4.74
CA GLY A 201 -1.17 -6.64 3.29
C GLY A 201 0.17 -7.10 2.72
N ILE A 202 1.28 -6.69 3.36
CA ILE A 202 2.63 -7.15 3.01
C ILE A 202 2.73 -8.67 3.11
N GLY A 203 2.31 -9.25 4.23
CA GLY A 203 2.39 -10.68 4.50
C GLY A 203 1.57 -11.51 3.52
N LEU A 204 0.40 -11.02 3.10
CA LEU A 204 -0.45 -11.68 2.10
C LEU A 204 0.10 -11.56 0.67
N SER A 205 0.89 -10.53 0.36
CA SER A 205 1.47 -10.36 -0.98
C SER A 205 2.37 -11.55 -1.36
N PHE A 206 3.20 -12.06 -0.45
CA PHE A 206 4.12 -13.17 -0.71
C PHE A 206 3.43 -14.49 -1.13
N PRO A 207 2.48 -15.05 -0.36
CA PRO A 207 1.79 -16.28 -0.76
C PRO A 207 0.94 -16.05 -2.02
N ILE A 208 0.33 -14.87 -2.20
CA ILE A 208 -0.41 -14.55 -3.43
C ILE A 208 0.55 -14.55 -4.62
N GLY A 209 1.66 -13.82 -4.55
CA GLY A 209 2.67 -13.76 -5.61
C GLY A 209 3.39 -15.08 -5.88
N ARG A 210 3.42 -16.02 -4.91
CA ARG A 210 3.97 -17.36 -5.11
C ARG A 210 2.95 -18.34 -5.70
N TYR A 211 1.77 -18.45 -5.11
CA TYR A 211 0.83 -19.53 -5.42
C TYR A 211 -0.18 -19.14 -6.50
N ILE A 212 -0.67 -17.89 -6.51
CA ILE A 212 -1.68 -17.47 -7.49
C ILE A 212 -1.07 -17.32 -8.89
N THR A 213 0.17 -16.82 -8.97
CA THR A 213 0.93 -16.74 -10.22
C THR A 213 1.18 -18.13 -10.82
N GLN A 214 1.56 -19.10 -9.99
CA GLN A 214 1.83 -20.50 -10.38
C GLN A 214 0.57 -21.27 -10.77
N LEU A 215 -0.57 -20.97 -10.14
CA LEU A 215 -1.83 -21.63 -10.45
C LEU A 215 -2.26 -21.40 -11.90
N ASN A 216 -1.85 -20.26 -12.48
CA ASN A 216 -2.16 -19.83 -13.84
C ASN A 216 -3.64 -20.07 -14.24
N ALA A 217 -4.55 -19.77 -13.32
CA ALA A 217 -5.97 -20.00 -13.53
C ALA A 217 -6.45 -19.16 -14.73
N TRP A 218 -7.11 -19.80 -15.70
CA TRP A 218 -7.60 -19.18 -16.93
C TRP A 218 -6.51 -18.49 -17.79
N ASP A 219 -5.26 -18.97 -17.72
CA ASP A 219 -4.11 -18.39 -18.44
C ASP A 219 -3.84 -16.92 -18.08
N LEU A 220 -4.30 -16.50 -16.90
CA LEU A 220 -4.17 -15.13 -16.42
C LEU A 220 -2.99 -14.96 -15.45
N GLY A 221 -2.30 -16.03 -15.05
CA GLY A 221 -1.06 -16.00 -14.25
C GLY A 221 -1.02 -14.91 -13.17
N TRP A 222 -0.11 -13.95 -13.33
CA TRP A 222 0.06 -12.81 -12.42
C TRP A 222 -1.12 -11.83 -12.42
N ARG A 223 -1.86 -11.71 -13.52
CA ARG A 223 -3.01 -10.81 -13.67
C ARG A 223 -4.14 -11.17 -12.72
N MET A 224 -4.31 -12.46 -12.40
CA MET A 224 -5.29 -12.91 -11.40
C MET A 224 -5.06 -12.32 -10.02
N ALA A 225 -3.80 -12.17 -9.61
CA ALA A 225 -3.46 -11.56 -8.33
C ALA A 225 -3.96 -10.11 -8.26
N TYR A 226 -3.83 -9.36 -9.35
CA TYR A 226 -4.31 -7.98 -9.47
C TYR A 226 -5.84 -7.90 -9.60
N TYR A 227 -6.48 -8.75 -10.40
CA TYR A 227 -7.93 -8.76 -10.50
C TYR A 227 -8.59 -9.13 -9.16
N GLY A 228 -8.09 -10.15 -8.47
CA GLY A 228 -8.62 -10.56 -7.16
C GLY A 228 -8.46 -9.47 -6.09
N SER A 229 -7.25 -8.91 -5.97
CA SER A 229 -6.98 -7.84 -4.98
C SER A 229 -7.72 -6.55 -5.32
N GLY A 230 -7.77 -6.16 -6.59
CA GLY A 230 -8.45 -4.95 -7.05
C GLY A 230 -9.97 -5.03 -6.90
N VAL A 231 -10.60 -6.16 -7.26
CA VAL A 231 -12.04 -6.36 -7.04
C VAL A 231 -12.37 -6.36 -5.55
N PHE A 232 -11.54 -7.00 -4.72
CA PHE A 232 -11.74 -6.97 -3.27
C PHE A 232 -11.62 -5.54 -2.70
N ALA A 233 -10.62 -4.76 -3.13
CA ALA A 233 -10.48 -3.35 -2.77
C ALA A 233 -11.70 -2.51 -3.22
N LEU A 234 -12.23 -2.76 -4.42
CA LEU A 234 -13.44 -2.09 -4.92
C LEU A 234 -14.67 -2.41 -4.07
N ILE A 235 -14.84 -3.65 -3.63
CA ILE A 235 -15.91 -4.05 -2.72
C ILE A 235 -15.78 -3.28 -1.40
N ILE A 236 -14.57 -3.21 -0.82
CA ILE A 236 -14.34 -2.47 0.42
C ILE A 236 -14.56 -0.96 0.23
N GLY A 237 -14.15 -0.39 -0.90
CA GLY A 237 -14.40 1.02 -1.23
C GLY A 237 -15.89 1.33 -1.40
N LEU A 238 -16.64 0.44 -2.04
CA LEU A 238 -18.09 0.57 -2.20
C LEU A 238 -18.84 0.40 -0.87
N LEU A 239 -18.39 -0.53 -0.03
CA LEU A 239 -18.90 -0.64 1.35
C LEU A 239 -18.58 0.64 2.12
N SER A 240 -17.37 1.16 1.99
CA SER A 240 -16.93 2.39 2.68
C SER A 240 -17.82 3.59 2.31
N ILE A 241 -18.14 3.80 1.03
CA ILE A 241 -18.97 4.95 0.62
C ILE A 241 -20.45 4.81 1.01
N THR A 242 -20.97 3.58 1.10
CA THR A 242 -22.40 3.32 1.37
C THR A 242 -22.73 3.14 2.84
N THR A 243 -21.80 2.62 3.65
CA THR A 243 -22.07 2.26 5.05
C THR A 243 -21.38 3.18 6.06
N LEU A 244 -20.24 3.79 5.72
CA LEU A 244 -19.55 4.67 6.65
C LEU A 244 -20.23 6.04 6.71
N ARG A 245 -20.34 6.54 7.93
CA ARG A 245 -20.92 7.83 8.29
C ARG A 245 -19.84 8.70 8.91
N GLU A 246 -19.80 9.96 8.50
CA GLU A 246 -18.87 10.96 9.02
C GLU A 246 -19.06 11.10 10.55
N PRO A 247 -18.00 10.88 11.36
CA PRO A 247 -18.05 11.18 12.79
C PRO A 247 -18.07 12.70 13.03
N GLU A 248 -18.60 13.12 14.18
CA GLU A 248 -18.45 14.51 14.62
C GLU A 248 -16.96 14.78 14.91
N ARG A 249 -16.41 15.84 14.34
CA ARG A 249 -15.01 16.20 14.54
C ARG A 249 -14.78 16.61 15.99
N THR A 250 -14.05 15.82 16.74
CA THR A 250 -13.48 16.24 18.02
C THR A 250 -12.18 16.99 17.72
N ALA A 251 -12.14 18.28 18.04
CA ALA A 251 -10.89 19.03 17.95
C ALA A 251 -9.90 18.41 18.95
N ILE A 252 -8.85 17.76 18.44
CA ILE A 252 -7.75 17.29 19.27
C ILE A 252 -7.05 18.54 19.81
N GLY A 253 -7.34 18.92 21.06
CA GLY A 253 -6.62 19.99 21.76
C GLY A 253 -7.43 20.96 22.63
N GLU A 254 -8.75 20.86 22.74
CA GLU A 254 -9.47 21.53 23.84
C GLU A 254 -9.69 20.51 24.95
N GLU A 255 -8.76 20.45 25.89
CA GLU A 255 -9.12 20.06 27.25
C GLU A 255 -10.33 20.92 27.62
N GLN A 256 -11.45 20.28 27.95
CA GLN A 256 -12.50 20.95 28.68
C GLN A 256 -11.91 21.30 30.05
N GLU A 257 -11.25 22.45 30.15
CA GLU A 257 -11.02 23.10 31.43
C GLU A 257 -12.40 23.35 32.04
N GLU A 258 -12.73 22.52 33.04
CA GLU A 258 -13.80 22.77 33.98
C GLU A 258 -13.61 24.16 34.60
N ASN A 259 -14.27 25.15 34.00
CA ASN A 259 -14.92 26.29 34.62
C ASN A 259 -14.40 26.71 36.02
N THR A 260 -13.19 27.27 36.09
CA THR A 260 -12.75 28.13 37.20
C THR A 260 -12.17 29.45 36.68
N GLY A 261 -13.08 30.41 36.50
CA GLY A 261 -12.89 31.86 36.39
C GLY A 261 -11.49 32.45 36.15
N ASN A 262 -11.25 32.93 34.91
CA ASN A 262 -10.76 34.29 34.63
C ASN A 262 -10.85 34.61 33.13
N PRO A 263 -11.38 35.76 32.69
CA PRO A 263 -11.50 36.09 31.26
C PRO A 263 -10.24 36.85 30.78
N ALA A 264 -9.11 36.16 30.63
CA ALA A 264 -7.92 36.75 30.02
C ALA A 264 -6.89 35.70 29.58
N GLU A 265 -7.23 34.76 28.69
CA GLU A 265 -6.20 33.97 28.01
C GLU A 265 -6.47 33.82 26.52
N LYS A 266 -5.38 33.97 25.76
CA LYS A 266 -5.35 34.32 24.34
C LYS A 266 -5.95 33.22 23.47
N SER A 267 -6.79 33.64 22.51
CA SER A 267 -7.12 32.85 21.33
C SER A 267 -5.84 32.29 20.68
N PRO A 268 -5.79 31.02 20.26
CA PRO A 268 -4.62 30.48 19.59
C PRO A 268 -4.45 31.24 18.27
N THR A 269 -3.42 32.07 18.18
CA THR A 269 -3.03 32.73 16.94
C THR A 269 -2.77 31.64 15.91
N LYS A 270 -3.55 31.65 14.81
CA LYS A 270 -3.33 30.87 13.60
C LYS A 270 -1.90 31.12 13.10
N GLU A 271 -0.95 30.35 13.59
CA GLU A 271 0.42 30.38 13.11
C GLU A 271 0.42 29.95 11.63
N SER A 272 1.14 30.70 10.80
CA SER A 272 1.30 30.36 9.38
C SER A 272 1.86 28.94 9.25
N PRO A 273 1.27 28.05 8.42
CA PRO A 273 1.75 26.68 8.25
C PRO A 273 3.24 26.62 7.86
N TRP A 274 3.73 27.63 7.16
CA TRP A 274 5.15 27.77 6.80
C TRP A 274 6.06 27.97 8.02
N ARG A 275 5.59 28.69 9.03
CA ARG A 275 6.37 28.93 10.26
C ARG A 275 6.53 27.65 11.07
N VAL A 276 5.52 26.78 11.04
CA VAL A 276 5.53 25.46 11.68
C VAL A 276 6.48 24.50 10.93
N MET A 277 6.43 24.49 9.60
CA MET A 277 7.32 23.65 8.78
C MET A 277 8.81 24.01 8.93
N LEU A 278 9.13 25.29 9.17
CA LEU A 278 10.51 25.74 9.43
C LEU A 278 10.98 25.56 10.88
N GLN A 279 10.16 24.99 11.77
CA GLN A 279 10.61 24.73 13.13
C GLN A 279 11.65 23.60 13.16
N PRO A 280 12.73 23.73 13.95
CA PRO A 280 13.78 22.71 14.06
C PRO A 280 13.24 21.32 14.43
N ARG A 281 12.16 21.27 15.21
CA ARG A 281 11.49 20.03 15.64
C ARG A 281 10.84 19.30 14.46
N PHE A 282 10.20 20.06 13.57
CA PHE A 282 9.56 19.51 12.37
C PHE A 282 10.62 19.00 11.39
N ILE A 283 11.70 19.76 11.20
CA ILE A 283 12.84 19.34 10.36
C ILE A 283 13.49 18.06 10.92
N MET A 284 13.72 17.99 12.24
CA MET A 284 14.26 16.79 12.89
C MET A 284 13.33 15.58 12.74
N LEU A 285 12.01 15.77 12.83
CA LEU A 285 11.02 14.72 12.56
C LEU A 285 11.08 14.24 11.11
N CYS A 286 11.19 15.15 10.14
CA CYS A 286 11.33 14.79 8.72
C CYS A 286 12.63 14.02 8.45
N ILE A 287 13.75 14.43 9.05
CA ILE A 287 15.04 13.74 8.91
C ILE A 287 14.95 12.34 9.54
N ALA A 288 14.40 12.23 10.75
CA ALA A 288 14.23 10.93 11.43
C ALA A 288 13.31 9.99 10.65
N ALA A 289 12.20 10.50 10.12
CA ALA A 289 11.29 9.73 9.27
C ALA A 289 11.97 9.28 7.96
N SER A 290 12.78 10.14 7.35
CA SER A 290 13.54 9.81 6.14
C SER A 290 14.55 8.70 6.43
N ILE A 291 15.33 8.81 7.52
CA ILE A 291 16.30 7.78 7.94
C ILE A 291 15.62 6.44 8.17
N ARG A 292 14.43 6.44 8.81
CA ARG A 292 13.65 5.22 9.05
C ARG A 292 13.20 4.53 7.76
N HIS A 293 12.85 5.28 6.71
CA HIS A 293 12.38 4.74 5.44
C HIS A 293 13.51 4.39 4.45
N THR A 294 14.74 4.85 4.70
CA THR A 294 15.94 4.49 3.93
C THR A 294 16.70 3.28 4.48
N GLY A 295 16.17 2.61 5.51
CA GLY A 295 16.78 1.44 6.16
C GLY A 295 16.29 0.11 5.63
#